data_AF-A0A182UJ14-F1
#
_entry.id   AF-A0A182UJ14-F1
#
_cell.length_a   1.000
_cell.length_b   1.000
_cell.length_c   1.000
_cell.angle_alpha   90.00
_cell.angle_beta   90.00
_cell.angle_gamma   90.00
#
_symmetry.space_group_name_H-M   'P 1'
#
loop_
_entity.id
_entity.type
_entity.pdbx_description
1 polymer ?
#
loop_
_entity_poly.entity_id
_entity_poly.type
_entity_poly.pdbx_seq_one_letter_code
_entity_poly.pdbx_strand_id
1 'polypeptide(L)'
;MEEYHDLSGDGGVQKRILQEGTGDERPSKGCSVSLHYTGTLDADGKKFDSSRDRNEPFQFTLGTGSVIKAFDMGVASMRLGERCILRCAPEYAYGSSGSPPNIPPNATLNFELEILGWKGEDLSPKSDGGIQRFIVQSGSSKKRPTAGGLVKVHLVGRHEGRVFEERDVEFCLDEGKEVGVVAGVELALEKFHKEETARLLLKPQYAFGAQGNSELGVPPNATVEYTVTLTDFEALVERSMMSQDEMLAQAKLLREKGTKYLKEEKHELALKLYNRALTYLYDQSKEGEAAKLAIYLNKILCLQKLNSHDEAKVA
;
A
#
# COMPACT_ATOMS: atom_id res chain seq x y z
N MET A 1 -22.40 -19.52 -29.04
CA MET A 1 -22.53 -18.06 -28.82
C MET A 1 -21.83 -17.79 -27.51
N GLU A 2 -20.84 -16.90 -27.49
CA GLU A 2 -20.15 -16.56 -26.25
C GLU A 2 -21.15 -15.94 -25.27
N GLU A 3 -21.35 -16.63 -24.16
CA GLU A 3 -22.41 -16.41 -23.18
C GLU A 3 -22.03 -15.26 -22.23
N TYR A 4 -23.03 -14.52 -21.77
CA TYR A 4 -22.81 -13.51 -20.73
C TYR A 4 -22.53 -14.22 -19.40
N HIS A 5 -21.44 -13.85 -18.74
CA HIS A 5 -21.10 -14.28 -17.40
C HIS A 5 -21.61 -13.28 -16.36
N ASP A 6 -22.36 -13.74 -15.37
CA ASP A 6 -22.88 -12.91 -14.29
C ASP A 6 -21.80 -12.67 -13.23
N LEU A 7 -21.34 -11.42 -13.11
CA LEU A 7 -20.31 -10.99 -12.16
C LEU A 7 -20.88 -10.63 -10.79
N SER A 8 -22.17 -10.27 -10.71
CA SER A 8 -22.80 -9.89 -9.44
C SER A 8 -23.58 -11.01 -8.78
N GLY A 9 -23.92 -12.06 -9.53
CA GLY A 9 -24.66 -13.24 -9.05
C GLY A 9 -26.17 -13.04 -8.96
N ASP A 10 -26.64 -11.82 -9.23
CA ASP A 10 -28.05 -11.43 -9.29
C ASP A 10 -28.48 -10.98 -10.70
N GLY A 11 -27.61 -11.14 -11.70
CA GLY A 11 -27.81 -10.69 -13.08
C GLY A 11 -27.65 -9.18 -13.29
N GLY A 12 -27.28 -8.41 -12.26
CA GLY A 12 -27.14 -6.96 -12.31
C GLY A 12 -25.89 -6.47 -13.07
N VAL A 13 -24.82 -7.26 -13.10
CA VAL A 13 -23.60 -6.96 -13.87
C VAL A 13 -23.21 -8.18 -14.67
N GLN A 14 -23.43 -8.14 -15.98
CA GLN A 14 -23.14 -9.25 -16.87
C GLN A 14 -22.02 -8.88 -17.83
N LYS A 15 -21.05 -9.77 -18.00
CA LYS A 15 -19.87 -9.57 -18.86
C LYS A 15 -19.87 -10.54 -20.02
N ARG A 16 -19.61 -10.04 -21.22
CA ARG A 16 -19.33 -10.86 -22.41
C ARG A 16 -17.98 -10.45 -22.99
N ILE A 17 -17.04 -11.37 -23.06
CA ILE A 17 -15.73 -11.12 -23.67
C ILE A 17 -15.91 -11.02 -25.19
N LEU A 18 -15.29 -10.00 -25.80
CA LEU A 18 -15.21 -9.81 -27.25
C LEU A 18 -13.82 -10.17 -27.79
N GLN A 19 -12.80 -9.97 -26.94
CA GLN A 19 -11.42 -10.32 -27.21
C GLN A 19 -10.75 -10.68 -25.89
N GLU A 20 -10.12 -11.85 -25.85
CA GLU A 20 -9.33 -12.29 -24.70
C GLU A 20 -8.13 -11.37 -24.47
N GLY A 21 -7.84 -11.12 -23.19
CA GLY A 21 -6.60 -10.47 -22.78
C GLY A 21 -5.41 -11.43 -22.71
N THR A 22 -4.29 -10.92 -22.23
CA THR A 22 -3.04 -11.67 -22.04
C THR A 22 -2.70 -11.81 -20.57
N GLY A 23 -2.03 -12.93 -20.23
CA GLY A 23 -1.66 -13.25 -18.86
C GLY A 23 -2.85 -13.57 -17.95
N ASP A 24 -2.57 -13.87 -16.69
CA ASP A 24 -3.58 -14.21 -15.68
C ASP A 24 -3.80 -13.10 -14.65
N GLU A 25 -2.95 -12.07 -14.66
CA GLU A 25 -3.07 -10.94 -13.77
C GLU A 25 -4.29 -10.07 -14.10
N ARG A 26 -4.85 -9.49 -13.04
CA ARG A 26 -5.97 -8.57 -13.07
C ARG A 26 -5.68 -7.39 -12.14
N PRO A 27 -6.21 -6.18 -12.41
CA PRO A 27 -6.03 -5.07 -11.50
C PRO A 27 -6.74 -5.34 -10.18
N SER A 28 -6.06 -5.08 -9.07
CA SER A 28 -6.65 -5.14 -7.73
C SER A 28 -7.20 -3.77 -7.32
N LYS A 29 -8.01 -3.74 -6.25
CA LYS A 29 -8.39 -2.49 -5.57
C LYS A 29 -7.16 -1.61 -5.32
N GLY A 30 -7.30 -0.31 -5.57
CA GLY A 30 -6.23 0.70 -5.44
C GLY A 30 -5.39 0.88 -6.70
N CYS A 31 -5.45 -0.04 -7.68
CA CYS A 31 -4.75 0.14 -8.94
C CYS A 31 -5.28 1.35 -9.72
N SER A 32 -4.36 2.11 -10.32
CA SER A 32 -4.69 3.11 -11.34
C SER A 32 -4.85 2.39 -12.67
N VAL A 33 -6.07 2.32 -13.20
CA VAL A 33 -6.40 1.61 -14.44
C VAL A 33 -6.58 2.61 -15.57
N SER A 34 -6.10 2.25 -16.76
CA SER A 34 -6.33 2.96 -18.01
C SER A 34 -7.11 2.09 -18.98
N LEU A 35 -8.21 2.62 -19.54
CA LEU A 35 -9.06 1.90 -20.48
C LEU A 35 -9.67 2.82 -21.54
N HIS A 36 -10.11 2.23 -22.63
CA HIS A 36 -11.12 2.83 -23.50
C HIS A 36 -12.50 2.24 -23.20
N TYR A 37 -13.52 3.08 -23.26
CA TYR A 37 -14.92 2.67 -23.23
C TYR A 37 -15.78 3.38 -24.26
N THR A 38 -16.90 2.75 -24.60
CA THR A 38 -18.08 3.34 -25.26
C THR A 38 -19.34 2.90 -24.51
N GLY A 39 -20.14 3.85 -24.05
CA GLY A 39 -21.41 3.61 -23.34
C GLY A 39 -22.62 3.84 -24.23
N THR A 40 -23.55 2.88 -24.21
CA THR A 40 -24.82 2.90 -24.95
C THR A 40 -25.99 2.52 -24.06
N LEU A 41 -27.19 3.07 -24.32
CA LEU A 41 -28.41 2.63 -23.66
C LEU A 41 -28.81 1.24 -24.16
N ASP A 42 -29.19 0.32 -23.28
CA ASP A 42 -29.64 -1.03 -23.66
C ASP A 42 -30.96 -1.00 -24.47
N ALA A 43 -31.80 0.01 -24.20
CA ALA A 43 -33.14 0.11 -24.78
C ALA A 43 -33.15 0.42 -26.29
N ASP A 44 -32.24 1.26 -26.77
CA ASP A 44 -32.23 1.76 -28.15
C ASP A 44 -30.84 1.76 -28.81
N GLY A 45 -29.79 1.33 -28.08
CA GLY A 45 -28.41 1.33 -28.55
C GLY A 45 -27.79 2.73 -28.68
N LYS A 46 -28.47 3.79 -28.23
CA LYS A 46 -27.98 5.16 -28.37
C LYS A 46 -26.71 5.35 -27.55
N LYS A 47 -25.63 5.72 -28.23
CA LYS A 47 -24.37 6.12 -27.60
C LYS A 47 -24.57 7.40 -26.80
N PHE A 48 -24.25 7.36 -25.51
CA PHE A 48 -24.30 8.54 -24.63
C PHE A 48 -22.92 9.09 -24.29
N ASP A 49 -21.87 8.26 -24.36
CA ASP A 49 -20.50 8.67 -24.06
C ASP A 49 -19.46 7.71 -24.67
N SER A 50 -18.28 8.20 -25.01
CA SER A 50 -17.14 7.38 -25.44
C SER A 50 -15.82 8.10 -25.22
N SER A 51 -14.87 7.39 -24.62
CA SER A 51 -13.47 7.84 -24.52
C SER A 51 -12.78 7.92 -25.88
N ARG A 52 -13.21 7.10 -26.86
CA ARG A 52 -12.60 7.07 -28.19
C ARG A 52 -12.94 8.31 -29.00
N ASP A 53 -14.16 8.85 -28.82
CA ASP A 53 -14.56 10.11 -29.44
C ASP A 53 -13.69 11.29 -28.95
N ARG A 54 -13.09 11.16 -27.77
CA ARG A 54 -12.16 12.15 -27.19
C ARG A 54 -10.70 11.89 -27.53
N ASN A 55 -10.38 10.75 -28.15
CA ASN A 55 -9.00 10.28 -28.41
C ASN A 55 -8.10 10.25 -27.15
N GLU A 56 -8.69 10.05 -25.96
CA GLU A 56 -7.95 9.99 -24.71
C GLU A 56 -8.45 8.81 -23.85
N PRO A 57 -7.54 7.95 -23.34
CA PRO A 57 -7.90 6.90 -22.41
C PRO A 57 -8.54 7.46 -21.13
N PHE A 58 -9.56 6.76 -20.63
CA PHE A 58 -10.12 7.04 -19.32
C PHE A 58 -9.26 6.39 -18.23
N GLN A 59 -8.92 7.16 -17.21
CA GLN A 59 -8.14 6.69 -16.07
C GLN A 59 -8.91 6.88 -14.77
N PHE A 60 -8.88 5.86 -13.91
CA PHE A 60 -9.51 5.91 -12.59
C PHE A 60 -8.81 4.96 -11.62
N THR A 61 -9.10 5.11 -10.33
CA THR A 61 -8.62 4.20 -9.28
C THR A 61 -9.65 3.13 -9.00
N LEU A 62 -9.27 1.87 -9.16
CA LEU A 62 -10.19 0.74 -9.04
C LEU A 62 -10.64 0.50 -7.59
N GLY A 63 -11.94 0.29 -7.39
CA GLY A 63 -12.52 -0.13 -6.11
C GLY A 63 -12.59 0.97 -5.06
N THR A 64 -12.49 2.24 -5.46
CA THR A 64 -12.68 3.42 -4.59
C THR A 64 -14.06 4.05 -4.73
N GLY A 65 -14.92 3.53 -5.61
CA GLY A 65 -16.25 4.11 -5.88
C GLY A 65 -16.18 5.43 -6.67
N SER A 66 -15.10 5.67 -7.42
CA SER A 66 -14.97 6.83 -8.32
C SER A 66 -15.75 6.66 -9.63
N VAL A 67 -16.24 5.45 -9.88
CA VAL A 67 -17.03 5.03 -11.04
C VAL A 67 -18.26 4.26 -10.57
N ILE A 68 -19.17 3.94 -11.50
CA ILE A 68 -20.32 3.09 -11.18
C ILE A 68 -19.87 1.71 -10.68
N LYS A 69 -20.66 1.07 -9.81
CA LYS A 69 -20.33 -0.23 -9.21
C LYS A 69 -20.02 -1.30 -10.27
N ALA A 70 -20.75 -1.28 -11.40
CA ALA A 70 -20.51 -2.22 -12.49
C ALA A 70 -19.12 -2.08 -13.11
N PHE A 71 -18.54 -0.87 -13.16
CA PHE A 71 -17.17 -0.68 -13.65
C PHE A 71 -16.15 -1.26 -12.66
N ASP A 72 -16.32 -0.99 -11.36
CA ASP A 72 -15.43 -1.56 -10.34
C ASP A 72 -15.40 -3.09 -10.40
N MET A 73 -16.55 -3.74 -10.58
CA MET A 73 -16.66 -5.19 -10.70
C MET A 73 -16.13 -5.72 -12.04
N GLY A 74 -16.55 -5.08 -13.13
CA GLY A 74 -16.20 -5.50 -14.48
C GLY A 74 -14.71 -5.38 -14.76
N VAL A 75 -14.11 -4.23 -14.46
CA VAL A 75 -12.69 -3.97 -14.71
C VAL A 75 -11.78 -4.85 -13.83
N ALA A 76 -12.18 -5.12 -12.58
CA ALA A 76 -11.46 -6.07 -11.71
C ALA A 76 -11.40 -7.51 -12.28
N SER A 77 -12.32 -7.86 -13.20
CA SER A 77 -12.34 -9.18 -13.85
C SER A 77 -11.48 -9.24 -15.12
N MET A 78 -11.03 -8.10 -15.66
CA MET A 78 -10.39 -8.02 -16.98
C MET A 78 -8.90 -8.35 -16.92
N ARG A 79 -8.40 -9.03 -17.97
CA ARG A 79 -6.97 -9.24 -18.23
C ARG A 79 -6.41 -8.14 -19.13
N LEU A 80 -5.09 -7.93 -19.14
CA LEU A 80 -4.44 -6.91 -19.96
C LEU A 80 -4.80 -7.06 -21.45
N GLY A 81 -5.28 -5.99 -22.10
CA GLY A 81 -5.67 -5.98 -23.51
C GLY A 81 -7.04 -6.61 -23.81
N GLU A 82 -7.76 -7.10 -22.78
CA GLU A 82 -9.09 -7.66 -22.97
C GLU A 82 -10.08 -6.61 -23.47
N ARG A 83 -10.98 -7.01 -24.37
CA ARG A 83 -12.17 -6.24 -24.74
C ARG A 83 -13.43 -7.00 -24.35
N CYS A 84 -14.38 -6.32 -23.72
CA CYS A 84 -15.63 -6.94 -23.29
C CYS A 84 -16.81 -5.98 -23.39
N ILE A 85 -18.03 -6.52 -23.34
CA ILE A 85 -19.25 -5.76 -23.07
C ILE A 85 -19.67 -6.03 -21.63
N LEU A 86 -19.87 -4.97 -20.85
CA LEU A 86 -20.57 -5.00 -19.58
C LEU A 86 -21.99 -4.50 -19.77
N ARG A 87 -22.97 -5.35 -19.45
CA ARG A 87 -24.37 -4.98 -19.31
C ARG A 87 -24.67 -4.72 -17.84
N CYS A 88 -25.14 -3.51 -17.55
CA CYS A 88 -25.22 -2.96 -16.20
C CYS A 88 -26.68 -2.58 -15.89
N ALA A 89 -27.28 -3.27 -14.93
CA ALA A 89 -28.57 -2.91 -14.35
C ALA A 89 -28.47 -1.55 -13.61
N PRO A 90 -29.59 -0.81 -13.48
CA PRO A 90 -29.57 0.53 -12.90
C PRO A 90 -29.02 0.58 -11.47
N GLU A 91 -29.24 -0.46 -10.64
CA GLU A 91 -28.76 -0.56 -9.26
C GLU A 91 -27.22 -0.58 -9.15
N TYR A 92 -26.56 -0.98 -10.23
CA TYR A 92 -25.10 -1.01 -10.39
C TYR A 92 -24.57 0.13 -11.27
N ALA A 93 -25.46 1.00 -11.76
CA ALA A 93 -25.18 2.17 -12.60
C ALA A 93 -25.67 3.46 -11.93
N TYR A 94 -26.64 4.16 -12.54
CA TYR A 94 -27.13 5.49 -12.11
C TYR A 94 -28.49 5.46 -11.39
N GLY A 95 -29.04 4.27 -11.15
CA GLY A 95 -30.27 4.07 -10.38
C GLY A 95 -31.48 4.85 -10.91
N SER A 96 -32.41 5.15 -9.99
CA SER A 96 -33.64 5.89 -10.28
C SER A 96 -33.42 7.37 -10.60
N SER A 97 -32.24 7.92 -10.28
CA SER A 97 -31.92 9.30 -10.61
C SER A 97 -31.45 9.47 -12.06
N GLY A 98 -30.84 8.44 -12.65
CA GLY A 98 -30.19 8.55 -13.96
C GLY A 98 -29.02 9.55 -13.94
N SER A 99 -28.64 10.04 -15.12
CA SER A 99 -27.66 11.12 -15.31
C SER A 99 -28.11 12.01 -16.48
N PRO A 100 -28.98 13.00 -16.20
CA PRO A 100 -29.49 13.88 -17.23
C PRO A 100 -28.39 14.68 -17.96
N PRO A 101 -28.55 15.00 -19.25
CA PRO A 101 -29.72 14.69 -20.10
C PRO A 101 -29.64 13.32 -20.80
N ASN A 102 -28.51 12.61 -20.68
CA ASN A 102 -28.19 11.50 -21.57
C ASN A 102 -28.60 10.12 -21.02
N ILE A 103 -28.68 9.97 -19.70
CA ILE A 103 -29.02 8.71 -19.04
C ILE A 103 -30.34 8.89 -18.30
N PRO A 104 -31.44 8.24 -18.72
CA PRO A 104 -32.72 8.34 -18.04
C PRO A 104 -32.73 7.56 -16.70
N PRO A 105 -33.70 7.84 -15.82
CA PRO A 105 -34.00 7.03 -14.65
C PRO A 105 -34.11 5.53 -14.96
N ASN A 106 -33.56 4.69 -14.09
CA ASN A 106 -33.64 3.23 -14.15
C ASN A 106 -33.13 2.61 -15.48
N ALA A 107 -32.21 3.30 -16.17
CA ALA A 107 -31.64 2.81 -17.42
C ALA A 107 -30.71 1.60 -17.20
N THR A 108 -30.90 0.56 -17.99
CA THR A 108 -29.86 -0.47 -18.22
C THR A 108 -28.88 0.03 -19.27
N LEU A 109 -27.59 -0.12 -19.01
CA LEU A 109 -26.52 0.40 -19.86
C LEU A 109 -25.63 -0.72 -20.37
N ASN A 110 -25.13 -0.59 -21.60
CA ASN A 110 -24.09 -1.43 -22.15
C ASN A 110 -22.81 -0.61 -22.32
N PHE A 111 -21.70 -1.14 -21.84
CA PHE A 111 -20.38 -0.56 -22.02
C PHE A 111 -19.46 -1.53 -22.73
N GLU A 112 -18.97 -1.16 -23.91
CA GLU A 112 -17.83 -1.82 -24.51
C GLU A 112 -16.55 -1.25 -23.87
N LEU A 113 -15.76 -2.11 -23.22
CA LEU A 113 -14.50 -1.75 -22.56
C LEU A 113 -13.31 -2.38 -23.29
N GLU A 114 -12.18 -1.69 -23.26
CA GLU A 114 -10.86 -2.18 -23.64
C GLU A 114 -9.85 -1.75 -22.58
N ILE A 115 -9.29 -2.69 -21.82
CA ILE A 115 -8.29 -2.36 -20.79
C ILE A 115 -6.90 -2.23 -21.41
N LEU A 116 -6.29 -1.06 -21.26
CA LEU A 116 -4.99 -0.74 -21.84
C LEU A 116 -3.84 -1.08 -20.89
N GLY A 117 -4.10 -1.03 -19.58
CA GLY A 117 -3.14 -1.41 -18.55
C GLY A 117 -3.47 -0.80 -17.20
N TRP A 118 -2.64 -1.08 -16.21
CA TRP A 118 -2.77 -0.53 -14.88
C TRP A 118 -1.42 -0.40 -14.18
N LYS A 119 -1.40 0.42 -13.13
CA LYS A 119 -0.31 0.55 -12.18
C LYS A 119 -0.83 0.21 -10.79
N GLY A 120 -0.01 -0.46 -9.98
CA GLY A 120 -0.36 -0.71 -8.58
C GLY A 120 -0.52 0.60 -7.81
N GLU A 121 -1.18 0.53 -6.65
CA GLU A 121 -1.33 1.66 -5.75
C GLU A 121 0.06 2.15 -5.32
N ASP A 122 0.32 3.45 -5.50
CA ASP A 122 1.62 4.03 -5.14
C ASP A 122 1.68 4.32 -3.64
N LEU A 123 2.52 3.57 -2.93
CA LEU A 123 2.78 3.72 -1.50
C LEU A 123 4.09 4.47 -1.22
N SER A 124 4.76 4.97 -2.25
CA SER A 124 6.02 5.70 -2.06
C SER A 124 5.78 7.03 -1.35
N PRO A 125 6.63 7.44 -0.40
CA PRO A 125 6.47 8.71 0.31
C PRO A 125 6.47 9.95 -0.60
N LYS A 126 7.07 9.84 -1.80
CA LYS A 126 7.21 10.93 -2.77
C LYS A 126 6.25 10.82 -3.96
N SER A 127 5.33 9.85 -3.95
CA SER A 127 4.45 9.56 -5.09
C SER A 127 5.23 9.37 -6.41
N ASP A 128 6.36 8.66 -6.34
CA ASP A 128 7.30 8.43 -7.43
C ASP A 128 7.11 7.06 -8.14
N GLY A 129 6.07 6.32 -7.74
CA GLY A 129 5.76 4.98 -8.22
C GLY A 129 6.83 3.94 -7.87
N GLY A 130 7.68 4.20 -6.87
CA GLY A 130 8.76 3.30 -6.48
C GLY A 130 8.33 2.17 -5.56
N ILE A 131 7.15 2.26 -4.96
CA ILE A 131 6.52 1.19 -4.18
C ILE A 131 5.10 1.02 -4.73
N GLN A 132 4.88 0.01 -5.57
CA GLN A 132 3.55 -0.25 -6.13
C GLN A 132 2.94 -1.48 -5.47
N ARG A 133 1.75 -1.32 -4.88
CA ARG A 133 1.00 -2.40 -4.23
C ARG A 133 -0.10 -2.95 -5.14
N PHE A 134 -0.19 -4.27 -5.19
CA PHE A 134 -1.28 -5.03 -5.78
C PHE A 134 -1.85 -5.98 -4.71
N ILE A 135 -3.06 -5.72 -4.26
CA ILE A 135 -3.72 -6.52 -3.21
C ILE A 135 -4.08 -7.88 -3.79
N VAL A 136 -3.57 -8.96 -3.18
CA VAL A 136 -3.89 -10.35 -3.53
C VAL A 136 -5.04 -10.86 -2.65
N GLN A 137 -4.97 -10.56 -1.35
CA GLN A 137 -6.00 -10.85 -0.38
C GLN A 137 -6.23 -9.62 0.50
N SER A 138 -7.49 -9.22 0.66
CA SER A 138 -7.85 -8.11 1.54
C SER A 138 -7.69 -8.52 3.00
N GLY A 139 -7.21 -7.61 3.84
CA GLY A 139 -7.13 -7.84 5.28
C GLY A 139 -8.50 -7.78 5.98
N SER A 140 -8.53 -8.26 7.23
CA SER A 140 -9.73 -8.41 8.05
C SER A 140 -10.01 -7.24 9.00
N SER A 141 -9.03 -6.33 9.18
CA SER A 141 -9.11 -5.21 10.13
C SER A 141 -9.02 -3.85 9.46
N LYS A 142 -9.59 -2.81 10.08
CA LYS A 142 -9.34 -1.40 9.68
C LYS A 142 -8.11 -0.80 10.34
N LYS A 143 -7.61 -1.40 11.43
CA LYS A 143 -6.39 -0.96 12.10
C LYS A 143 -5.17 -1.32 11.25
N ARG A 144 -4.09 -0.56 11.43
CA ARG A 144 -2.83 -0.72 10.70
C ARG A 144 -1.65 -0.73 11.65
N PRO A 145 -0.53 -1.36 11.26
CA PRO A 145 0.74 -1.18 11.94
C PRO A 145 1.13 0.30 12.04
N THR A 146 1.86 0.64 13.10
CA THR A 146 2.40 1.99 13.33
C THR A 146 3.91 1.91 13.56
N ALA A 147 4.61 3.01 13.29
CA ALA A 147 6.02 3.19 13.60
C ALA A 147 6.36 2.68 15.01
N GLY A 148 7.28 1.71 15.12
CA GLY A 148 7.65 1.05 16.37
C GLY A 148 6.77 -0.10 16.85
N GLY A 149 5.59 -0.30 16.25
CA GLY A 149 4.74 -1.45 16.52
C GLY A 149 5.37 -2.73 15.99
N LEU A 150 5.12 -3.84 16.70
CA LEU A 150 5.58 -5.16 16.30
C LEU A 150 4.72 -5.65 15.13
N VAL A 151 5.35 -6.16 14.07
CA VAL A 151 4.69 -6.81 12.94
C VAL A 151 5.19 -8.25 12.81
N LYS A 152 4.29 -9.15 12.44
CA LYS A 152 4.58 -10.53 12.07
C LYS A 152 4.21 -10.69 10.60
N VAL A 153 5.19 -11.04 9.79
CA VAL A 153 5.02 -11.08 8.34
C VAL A 153 5.62 -12.34 7.74
N HIS A 154 4.95 -12.88 6.73
CA HIS A 154 5.54 -13.83 5.80
C HIS A 154 5.99 -13.06 4.55
N LEU A 155 7.23 -13.26 4.13
CA LEU A 155 7.85 -12.54 3.01
C LEU A 155 8.37 -13.52 1.98
N VAL A 156 8.08 -13.26 0.71
CA VAL A 156 8.68 -13.95 -0.43
C VAL A 156 9.22 -12.93 -1.42
N GLY A 157 10.55 -12.85 -1.55
CA GLY A 157 11.25 -11.96 -2.46
C GLY A 157 11.57 -12.65 -3.79
N ARG A 158 11.24 -12.00 -4.91
CA ARG A 158 11.48 -12.48 -6.27
C ARG A 158 12.19 -11.44 -7.14
N HIS A 159 13.04 -11.93 -8.03
CA HIS A 159 13.60 -11.14 -9.12
C HIS A 159 13.54 -11.98 -10.40
N GLU A 160 12.90 -11.44 -11.44
CA GLU A 160 12.67 -12.14 -12.73
C GLU A 160 12.09 -13.56 -12.56
N GLY A 161 11.13 -13.71 -11.63
CA GLY A 161 10.48 -14.97 -11.32
C GLY A 161 11.26 -15.92 -10.39
N ARG A 162 12.56 -15.67 -10.16
CA ARG A 162 13.37 -16.45 -9.22
C ARG A 162 13.12 -15.98 -7.79
N VAL A 163 12.71 -16.90 -6.90
CA VAL A 163 12.66 -16.64 -5.46
C VAL A 163 14.08 -16.55 -4.92
N PHE A 164 14.41 -15.44 -4.26
CA PHE A 164 15.71 -15.23 -3.62
C PHE A 164 15.64 -15.24 -2.10
N GLU A 165 14.47 -15.00 -1.51
CA GLU A 165 14.21 -15.21 -0.09
C GLU A 165 12.76 -15.63 0.14
N GLU A 166 12.54 -16.46 1.16
CA GLU A 166 11.23 -16.85 1.67
C GLU A 166 11.35 -17.16 3.16
N ARG A 167 10.64 -16.40 4.00
CA ARG A 167 10.71 -16.57 5.46
C ARG A 167 9.59 -15.85 6.18
N ASP A 168 9.30 -16.33 7.37
CA ASP A 168 8.60 -15.56 8.38
C ASP A 168 9.59 -14.67 9.13
N VAL A 169 9.19 -13.43 9.42
CA VAL A 169 9.98 -12.50 10.22
C VAL A 169 9.08 -11.67 11.13
N GLU A 170 9.55 -11.47 12.35
CA GLU A 170 8.92 -10.63 13.35
C GLU A 170 9.87 -9.49 13.72
N PHE A 171 9.40 -8.25 13.61
CA PHE A 171 10.22 -7.06 13.88
C PHE A 171 9.36 -5.85 14.23
N CYS A 172 9.97 -4.83 14.84
CA CYS A 172 9.32 -3.54 15.04
C CYS A 172 9.46 -2.70 13.77
N LEU A 173 8.38 -2.06 13.30
CA LEU A 173 8.50 -1.06 12.23
C LEU A 173 9.48 0.05 12.62
N ASP A 174 10.22 0.54 11.63
CA ASP A 174 11.44 1.38 11.69
C ASP A 174 12.75 0.63 11.94
N GLU A 175 12.70 -0.67 12.17
CA GLU A 175 13.85 -1.51 12.48
C GLU A 175 14.00 -2.70 11.50
N GLY A 176 13.24 -2.73 10.40
CA GLY A 176 13.26 -3.80 9.41
C GLY A 176 14.63 -4.08 8.82
N LYS A 177 15.45 -3.04 8.64
CA LYS A 177 16.84 -3.19 8.15
C LYS A 177 17.67 -4.16 9.00
N GLU A 178 17.43 -4.19 10.31
CA GLU A 178 18.18 -5.04 11.26
C GLU A 178 17.89 -6.52 11.08
N VAL A 179 16.72 -6.83 10.52
CA VAL A 179 16.29 -8.19 10.21
C VAL A 179 16.33 -8.46 8.70
N GLY A 180 17.03 -7.62 7.92
CA GLY A 180 17.20 -7.79 6.48
C GLY A 180 15.96 -7.47 5.64
N VAL A 181 14.97 -6.77 6.19
CA VAL A 181 13.79 -6.33 5.43
C VAL A 181 14.12 -5.03 4.68
N VAL A 182 13.86 -5.01 3.38
CA VAL A 182 14.09 -3.82 2.54
C VAL A 182 13.11 -2.69 2.86
N ALA A 183 13.56 -1.44 2.71
CA ALA A 183 12.80 -0.25 3.12
C ALA A 183 11.41 -0.17 2.47
N GLY A 184 11.26 -0.60 1.21
CA GLY A 184 9.99 -0.60 0.50
C GLY A 184 8.94 -1.52 1.10
N VAL A 185 9.34 -2.68 1.62
CA VAL A 185 8.43 -3.59 2.35
C VAL A 185 7.97 -2.93 3.65
N GLU A 186 8.91 -2.37 4.41
CA GLU A 186 8.61 -1.72 5.69
C GLU A 186 7.66 -0.53 5.53
N LEU A 187 7.92 0.36 4.56
CA LEU A 187 7.05 1.49 4.24
C LEU A 187 5.65 1.04 3.79
N ALA A 188 5.57 -0.06 3.03
CA ALA A 188 4.30 -0.60 2.58
C ALA A 188 3.46 -1.16 3.75
N LEU A 189 4.09 -1.82 4.73
CA LEU A 189 3.41 -2.45 5.87
C LEU A 189 2.59 -1.46 6.72
N GLU A 190 2.96 -0.18 6.77
CA GLU A 190 2.14 0.87 7.42
C GLU A 190 0.75 1.05 6.78
N LYS A 191 0.57 0.59 5.54
CA LYS A 191 -0.68 0.67 4.79
C LYS A 191 -1.43 -0.66 4.73
N PHE A 192 -0.84 -1.73 5.25
CA PHE A 192 -1.45 -3.04 5.30
C PHE A 192 -2.47 -3.13 6.43
N HIS A 193 -3.41 -4.05 6.26
CA HIS A 193 -4.33 -4.48 7.29
C HIS A 193 -3.95 -5.89 7.75
N LYS A 194 -4.35 -6.28 8.97
CA LYS A 194 -4.14 -7.65 9.47
C LYS A 194 -4.70 -8.66 8.45
N GLU A 195 -3.96 -9.73 8.20
CA GLU A 195 -4.22 -10.81 7.22
C GLU A 195 -4.24 -10.37 5.75
N GLU A 196 -3.85 -9.11 5.44
CA GLU A 196 -3.67 -8.66 4.06
C GLU A 196 -2.47 -9.37 3.44
N THR A 197 -2.66 -9.91 2.23
CA THR A 197 -1.57 -10.35 1.37
C THR A 197 -1.51 -9.46 0.16
N ALA A 198 -0.34 -8.89 -0.13
CA ALA A 198 -0.15 -8.06 -1.31
C ALA A 198 1.20 -8.32 -1.98
N ARG A 199 1.19 -8.16 -3.31
CA ARG A 199 2.37 -8.13 -4.14
C ARG A 199 2.86 -6.70 -4.24
N LEU A 200 4.14 -6.49 -3.98
CA LEU A 200 4.81 -5.20 -4.00
C LEU A 200 5.84 -5.22 -5.13
N LEU A 201 5.78 -4.26 -6.04
CA LEU A 201 6.83 -4.00 -7.01
C LEU A 201 7.68 -2.83 -6.50
N LEU A 202 8.96 -3.11 -6.22
CA LEU A 202 9.86 -2.16 -5.56
C LEU A 202 10.97 -1.75 -6.52
N LYS A 203 11.02 -0.46 -6.85
CA LYS A 203 12.15 0.13 -7.58
C LYS A 203 13.43 0.11 -6.72
N PRO A 204 14.62 0.20 -7.32
CA PRO A 204 15.87 -0.04 -6.61
C PRO A 204 16.09 0.81 -5.37
N GLN A 205 15.66 2.08 -5.38
CA GLN A 205 15.83 2.98 -4.23
C GLN A 205 15.02 2.58 -2.99
N TYR A 206 14.02 1.70 -3.15
CA TYR A 206 13.24 1.12 -2.06
C TYR A 206 13.57 -0.37 -1.81
N ALA A 207 14.58 -0.90 -2.51
CA ALA A 207 15.04 -2.28 -2.40
C ALA A 207 16.56 -2.32 -2.10
N PHE A 208 17.36 -2.94 -2.96
CA PHE A 208 18.81 -3.13 -2.79
C PHE A 208 19.68 -2.05 -3.45
N GLY A 209 19.06 -1.03 -4.05
CA GLY A 209 19.73 0.14 -4.60
C GLY A 209 20.77 -0.17 -5.68
N ALA A 210 21.75 0.73 -5.81
CA ALA A 210 22.81 0.63 -6.82
C ALA A 210 23.84 -0.47 -6.54
N GLN A 211 23.83 -1.07 -5.35
CA GLN A 211 24.76 -2.15 -5.00
C GLN A 211 24.17 -3.53 -5.31
N GLY A 212 22.85 -3.66 -5.30
CA GLY A 212 22.21 -4.97 -5.37
C GLY A 212 22.46 -5.77 -4.08
N ASN A 213 22.30 -7.08 -4.17
CA ASN A 213 22.63 -8.02 -3.10
C ASN A 213 23.19 -9.30 -3.71
N SER A 214 24.52 -9.45 -3.66
CA SER A 214 25.22 -10.61 -4.25
C SER A 214 24.88 -11.93 -3.57
N GLU A 215 24.66 -11.93 -2.25
CA GLU A 215 24.30 -13.14 -1.49
C GLU A 215 22.93 -13.69 -1.90
N LEU A 216 21.97 -12.79 -2.15
CA LEU A 216 20.64 -13.14 -2.66
C LEU A 216 20.63 -13.29 -4.20
N GLY A 217 21.73 -12.98 -4.88
CA GLY A 217 21.83 -12.98 -6.34
C GLY A 217 20.94 -11.91 -7.02
N VAL A 218 20.70 -10.79 -6.33
CA VAL A 218 19.95 -9.65 -6.86
C VAL A 218 20.94 -8.64 -7.45
N PRO A 219 20.84 -8.29 -8.75
CA PRO A 219 21.81 -7.39 -9.36
C PRO A 219 21.67 -5.93 -8.90
N PRO A 220 22.71 -5.10 -9.10
CA PRO A 220 22.64 -3.64 -8.98
C PRO A 220 21.44 -3.05 -9.72
N ASN A 221 20.76 -2.09 -9.11
CA ASN A 221 19.62 -1.38 -9.70
C ASN A 221 18.46 -2.29 -10.13
N ALA A 222 18.33 -3.47 -9.52
CA ALA A 222 17.22 -4.36 -9.77
C ALA A 222 15.91 -3.80 -9.18
N THR A 223 14.86 -3.79 -10.01
CA THR A 223 13.49 -3.82 -9.51
C THR A 223 13.20 -5.24 -9.03
N VAL A 224 12.64 -5.36 -7.84
CA VAL A 224 12.29 -6.65 -7.22
C VAL A 224 10.83 -6.69 -6.87
N GLU A 225 10.30 -7.89 -6.75
CA GLU A 225 8.94 -8.15 -6.29
C GLU A 225 8.99 -8.77 -4.90
N TYR A 226 8.08 -8.36 -4.02
CA TYR A 226 7.80 -9.05 -2.77
C TYR A 226 6.34 -9.45 -2.70
N THR A 227 6.05 -10.71 -2.39
CA THR A 227 4.75 -11.08 -1.84
C THR A 227 4.84 -11.00 -0.33
N VAL A 228 3.99 -10.18 0.29
CA VAL A 228 4.00 -9.90 1.72
C VAL A 228 2.64 -10.26 2.30
N THR A 229 2.62 -11.08 3.34
CA THR A 229 1.43 -11.33 4.16
C THR A 229 1.65 -10.75 5.55
N LEU A 230 0.83 -9.78 5.95
CA LEU A 230 0.82 -9.28 7.33
C LEU A 230 -0.03 -10.22 8.19
N THR A 231 0.58 -11.19 8.84
CA THR A 231 -0.16 -12.19 9.62
C THR A 231 -0.75 -11.58 10.89
N ASP A 232 0.03 -10.75 11.59
CA ASP A 232 -0.45 -10.03 12.77
C ASP A 232 0.39 -8.77 13.06
N PHE A 233 -0.13 -7.89 13.90
CA PHE A 233 0.64 -6.79 14.46
C PHE A 233 0.13 -6.37 15.83
N GLU A 234 1.02 -5.82 16.64
CA GLU A 234 0.68 -5.21 17.92
C GLU A 234 0.62 -3.69 17.75
N ALA A 235 -0.58 -3.14 17.89
CA ALA A 235 -0.75 -1.70 17.92
C ALA A 235 -0.13 -1.14 19.21
N LEU A 236 0.74 -0.13 19.07
CA LEU A 236 1.21 0.60 20.24
C LEU A 236 0.03 1.26 20.94
N VAL A 237 0.02 1.19 22.27
CA VAL A 237 -0.97 1.91 23.09
C VAL A 237 -0.81 3.40 22.82
N GLU A 238 -1.91 4.10 22.59
CA GLU A 238 -1.87 5.53 22.37
C GLU A 238 -1.46 6.26 23.65
N ARG A 239 -0.64 7.30 23.53
CA ARG A 239 -0.16 8.09 24.68
C ARG A 239 -1.31 8.62 25.55
N SER A 240 -2.45 8.96 24.94
CA SER A 240 -3.66 9.41 25.62
C SER A 240 -4.28 8.37 26.56
N MET A 241 -3.95 7.09 26.36
CA MET A 241 -4.46 5.96 27.13
C MET A 241 -3.44 5.44 28.16
N MET A 242 -2.24 6.02 28.22
CA MET A 242 -1.19 5.64 29.15
C MET A 242 -1.23 6.49 30.42
N SER A 243 -1.01 5.84 31.56
CA SER A 243 -0.66 6.52 32.81
C SER A 243 0.74 7.15 32.75
N GLN A 244 1.06 8.04 33.69
CA GLN A 244 2.38 8.65 33.79
C GLN A 244 3.49 7.62 34.00
N ASP A 245 3.24 6.61 34.84
CA ASP A 245 4.19 5.54 35.11
C ASP A 245 4.44 4.66 33.87
N GLU A 246 3.40 4.35 33.10
CA GLU A 246 3.52 3.60 31.84
C GLU A 246 4.30 4.40 30.79
N MET A 247 4.04 5.70 30.65
CA MET A 247 4.79 6.57 29.76
C MET A 247 6.27 6.64 30.13
N LEU A 248 6.59 6.79 31.43
CA LEU A 248 7.97 6.81 31.91
C LEU A 248 8.67 5.46 31.69
N ALA A 249 7.98 4.35 31.93
CA ALA A 249 8.50 3.02 31.66
C ALA A 249 8.79 2.81 30.17
N GLN A 250 7.88 3.22 29.29
CA GLN A 250 8.05 3.15 27.84
C GLN A 250 9.23 4.00 27.36
N ALA A 251 9.38 5.22 27.89
CA ALA A 251 10.53 6.08 27.57
C ALA A 251 11.86 5.43 27.99
N LYS A 252 11.91 4.82 29.19
CA LYS A 252 13.10 4.11 29.69
C LYS A 252 13.45 2.91 28.82
N LEU A 253 12.47 2.09 28.43
CA LEU A 253 12.66 0.94 27.53
C LEU A 253 13.25 1.37 26.18
N LEU A 254 12.67 2.41 25.57
CA LEU A 254 13.16 2.96 24.30
C LEU A 254 14.57 3.53 24.42
N ARG A 255 14.88 4.22 25.53
CA ARG A 255 16.23 4.72 25.81
C ARG A 255 17.24 3.57 25.94
N GLU A 256 16.89 2.49 26.63
CA GLU A 256 17.76 1.33 26.79
C GLU A 256 18.06 0.67 25.45
N LYS A 257 17.03 0.45 24.63
CA LYS A 257 17.18 -0.07 23.27
C LYS A 257 18.00 0.87 22.38
N GLY A 258 17.76 2.18 22.44
CA GLY A 258 18.58 3.18 21.76
C GLY A 258 20.04 3.15 22.18
N THR A 259 20.31 2.94 23.48
CA THR A 259 21.67 2.83 24.03
C THR A 259 22.37 1.57 23.56
N LYS A 260 21.64 0.47 23.37
CA LYS A 260 22.17 -0.73 22.71
C LYS A 260 22.61 -0.42 21.28
N TYR A 261 21.76 0.20 20.47
CA TYR A 261 22.13 0.56 19.09
C TYR A 261 23.26 1.59 19.00
N LEU A 262 23.33 2.54 19.93
CA LEU A 262 24.44 3.48 20.01
C LEU A 262 25.77 2.76 20.23
N LYS A 263 25.81 1.72 21.07
CA LYS A 263 27.01 0.89 21.31
C LYS A 263 27.39 0.04 20.09
N GLU A 264 26.41 -0.33 19.27
CA GLU A 264 26.61 -1.06 18.02
C GLU A 264 26.90 -0.13 16.82
N GLU A 265 27.16 1.16 17.06
CA GLU A 265 27.41 2.19 16.04
C GLU A 265 26.24 2.42 15.05
N LYS A 266 25.04 1.96 15.41
CA LYS A 266 23.80 2.13 14.64
C LYS A 266 23.14 3.47 15.00
N HIS A 267 23.85 4.55 14.72
CA HIS A 267 23.50 5.90 15.19
C HIS A 267 22.13 6.40 14.70
N GLU A 268 21.73 6.09 13.46
CA GLU A 268 20.42 6.46 12.93
C GLU A 268 19.27 5.79 13.68
N LEU A 269 19.37 4.49 13.96
CA LEU A 269 18.37 3.73 14.71
C LEU A 269 18.32 4.18 16.17
N ALA A 270 19.49 4.39 16.79
CA ALA A 270 19.56 4.95 18.14
C ALA A 270 18.85 6.32 18.22
N LEU A 271 19.12 7.21 17.25
CA LEU A 271 18.48 8.52 17.15
C LEU A 271 16.95 8.42 17.01
N LYS A 272 16.44 7.52 16.16
CA LYS A 272 14.99 7.26 16.04
C LYS A 272 14.38 6.86 17.39
N LEU A 273 15.01 5.93 18.11
CA LEU A 273 14.52 5.45 19.40
C LEU A 273 14.56 6.55 20.47
N TYR A 274 15.60 7.39 20.51
CA TYR A 274 15.66 8.52 21.42
C TYR A 274 14.60 9.58 21.12
N ASN A 275 14.39 9.90 19.84
CA ASN A 275 13.31 10.81 19.44
C ASN A 275 11.94 10.26 19.88
N ARG A 276 11.68 8.97 19.66
CA ARG A 276 10.44 8.31 20.10
C ARG A 276 10.30 8.32 21.63
N ALA A 277 11.37 8.03 22.36
CA ALA A 277 11.38 8.06 23.82
C ALA A 277 10.98 9.43 24.38
N LEU A 278 11.49 10.52 23.79
CA LEU A 278 11.16 11.89 24.20
C LEU A 278 9.67 12.21 24.01
N THR A 279 8.97 11.56 23.08
CA THR A 279 7.52 11.77 22.89
C THR A 279 6.67 11.26 24.06
N TYR A 280 7.24 10.49 24.98
CA TYR A 280 6.54 10.00 26.19
C TYR A 280 6.86 10.82 27.44
N LEU A 281 7.83 11.75 27.39
CA LEU A 281 8.32 12.48 28.56
C LEU A 281 7.82 13.93 28.62
N TYR A 282 6.53 14.09 28.92
CA TYR A 282 5.91 15.40 29.22
C TYR A 282 5.84 15.70 30.73
N ASP A 283 6.11 14.69 31.55
CA ASP A 283 6.08 14.82 33.00
C ASP A 283 7.22 15.71 33.51
N GLN A 284 6.89 16.59 34.46
CA GLN A 284 7.82 17.49 35.15
C GLN A 284 8.34 16.90 36.47
N SER A 285 8.05 15.62 36.74
CA SER A 285 8.67 14.92 37.87
C SER A 285 10.19 14.92 37.74
N LYS A 286 10.88 14.85 38.90
CA LYS A 286 12.34 14.77 38.94
C LYS A 286 12.87 13.57 38.14
N GLU A 287 12.13 12.46 38.16
CA GLU A 287 12.51 11.24 37.45
C GLU A 287 12.30 11.37 35.94
N GLY A 288 11.20 11.99 35.52
CA GLY A 288 10.94 12.32 34.11
C GLY A 288 12.01 13.25 33.53
N GLU A 289 12.35 14.33 34.25
CA GLU A 289 13.40 15.28 33.84
C GLU A 289 14.78 14.63 33.79
N ALA A 290 15.13 13.77 34.75
CA ALA A 290 16.39 13.02 34.72
C ALA A 290 16.46 12.05 33.51
N ALA A 291 15.36 11.33 33.23
CA ALA A 291 15.28 10.45 32.07
C ALA A 291 15.41 11.23 30.75
N LYS A 292 14.74 12.39 30.68
CA LYS A 292 14.76 13.30 29.52
C LYS A 292 16.17 13.81 29.26
N LEU A 293 16.87 14.31 30.28
CA LEU A 293 18.26 14.76 30.16
C LEU A 293 19.18 13.65 29.65
N ALA A 294 19.06 12.43 30.20
CA ALA A 294 19.85 11.28 29.75
C ALA A 294 19.59 10.93 28.28
N ILE A 295 18.35 11.04 27.81
CA ILE A 295 18.00 10.81 26.41
C ILE A 295 18.57 11.91 25.50
N TYR A 296 18.49 13.18 25.90
CA TYR A 296 19.07 14.28 25.12
C TYR A 296 20.58 14.14 24.96
N LEU A 297 21.31 13.80 26.02
CA LEU A 297 22.76 13.57 25.94
C LEU A 297 23.12 12.49 24.91
N ASN A 298 22.41 11.36 24.93
CA ASN A 298 22.65 10.30 23.96
C ASN A 298 22.22 10.68 22.54
N LYS A 299 21.13 11.47 22.41
CA LYS A 299 20.67 12.01 21.12
C LYS A 299 21.73 12.95 20.52
N ILE A 300 22.28 13.88 21.29
CA ILE A 300 23.34 14.80 20.86
C ILE A 300 24.56 14.01 20.40
N LEU A 301 24.94 12.95 21.13
CA LEU A 301 26.04 12.08 20.74
C LEU A 301 25.76 11.39 19.39
N CYS A 302 24.54 10.90 19.15
CA CYS A 302 24.16 10.34 17.85
C CYS A 302 24.26 11.39 16.73
N LEU A 303 23.74 12.60 16.95
CA LEU A 303 23.77 13.68 15.96
C LEU A 303 25.20 14.09 15.62
N GLN A 304 26.09 14.16 16.60
CA GLN A 304 27.52 14.41 16.39
C GLN A 304 28.17 13.30 15.54
N LYS A 305 27.84 12.03 15.82
CA LYS A 305 28.35 10.88 15.06
C LYS A 305 27.81 10.84 13.62
N LEU A 306 26.65 11.43 13.38
CA LEU A 306 26.04 11.57 12.04
C LEU A 306 26.48 12.85 11.30
N ASN A 307 27.39 13.65 11.87
CA ASN A 307 27.81 14.96 11.35
C ASN A 307 26.68 16.00 11.23
N SER A 308 25.55 15.80 11.94
CA SER A 308 24.44 16.74 12.03
C SER A 308 24.70 17.80 13.10
N HIS A 309 25.77 18.57 12.94
CA HIS A 309 26.28 19.46 13.99
C HIS A 309 25.35 20.61 14.37
N ASP A 310 24.53 21.10 13.43
CA ASP A 310 23.60 22.20 13.73
C ASP A 310 22.40 21.71 14.55
N GLU A 311 21.88 20.52 14.26
CA GLU A 311 20.85 19.88 15.09
C GLU A 311 21.39 19.56 16.50
N ALA A 312 22.66 19.15 16.59
CA ALA A 312 23.31 18.84 17.88
C ALA A 312 23.49 20.07 18.79
N LYS A 313 23.58 21.28 18.23
CA LYS A 313 23.69 22.54 19.01
C LYS A 313 22.35 23.02 19.55
N VAL A 314 21.26 22.65 18.88
CA VAL A 314 19.89 23.10 19.19
C VAL A 314 19.15 22.10 20.09
N ALA A 315 19.54 20.83 20.05
CA ALA A 315 18.98 19.74 20.86
C ALA A 315 19.41 19.81 22.33
#